data_AF-A0A1Q9YAG1-F1
#
_entry.id   AF-A0A1Q9YAG1-F1
#
_cell.length_a   1.000
_cell.length_b   1.000
_cell.length_c   1.000
_cell.angle_alpha   90.00
_cell.angle_beta   90.00
_cell.angle_gamma   90.00
#
_symmetry.space_group_name_H-M   'P 1'
#
loop_
_entity.id
_entity.type
_entity.pdbx_description
1 polymer ?
#
loop_
_entity_poly.entity_id
_entity_poly.type
_entity_poly.pdbx_seq_one_letter_code
_entity_poly.pdbx_strand_id
1 'polypeptide(L)'
;MGKKISPSGAGAIRTILKSLDDFHADLRTETEDKGKISRVYDFFYENINGTFTIVTNGEEVEIAVLNISNGKIINLHNDLNIRKLAEYVLKNS
;
A
#
# COMPACT_ATOMS: atom_id res chain seq x y z
N MET A 1 -20.79 12.30 -2.04
CA MET A 1 -21.04 10.86 -1.81
C MET A 1 -19.68 10.19 -1.66
N GLY A 2 -19.31 9.75 -0.45
CA GLY A 2 -17.99 9.16 -0.18
C GLY A 2 -17.79 7.88 -0.98
N LYS A 3 -16.64 7.73 -1.65
CA LYS A 3 -16.35 6.60 -2.52
C LYS A 3 -16.04 5.38 -1.65
N LYS A 4 -17.09 4.64 -1.26
CA LYS A 4 -16.94 3.42 -0.46
C LYS A 4 -15.99 2.44 -1.14
N ILE A 5 -14.87 2.12 -0.49
CA ILE A 5 -14.03 0.98 -0.87
C ILE A 5 -14.90 -0.27 -0.84
N SER A 6 -14.86 -1.06 -1.93
CA SER A 6 -15.64 -2.29 -2.03
C SER A 6 -15.38 -3.21 -0.83
N PRO A 7 -16.45 -3.74 -0.18
CA PRO A 7 -16.33 -4.71 0.90
C PRO A 7 -15.59 -6.00 0.52
N SER A 8 -15.35 -6.28 -0.76
CA SER A 8 -14.65 -7.49 -1.19
C SER A 8 -13.12 -7.37 -1.25
N GLY A 9 -12.53 -6.19 -1.03
CA GLY A 9 -11.08 -5.96 -1.23
C GLY A 9 -10.68 -5.93 -2.73
N ALA A 10 -11.38 -6.69 -3.57
CA ALA A 10 -11.28 -6.64 -5.03
C ALA A 10 -11.61 -5.22 -5.52
N GLY A 11 -10.61 -4.56 -6.10
CA GLY A 11 -10.73 -3.20 -6.59
C GLY A 11 -10.51 -2.10 -5.56
N ALA A 12 -10.21 -2.43 -4.29
CA ALA A 12 -9.84 -1.42 -3.29
C ALA A 12 -8.61 -0.62 -3.75
N ILE A 13 -7.58 -1.32 -4.24
CA ILE A 13 -6.38 -0.69 -4.80
C ILE A 13 -6.73 0.17 -6.01
N ARG A 14 -7.61 -0.32 -6.92
CA ARG A 14 -8.05 0.47 -8.08
C ARG A 14 -8.82 1.73 -7.68
N THR A 15 -9.58 1.72 -6.59
CA THR A 15 -10.26 2.90 -6.07
C THR A 15 -9.26 3.90 -5.50
N ILE A 16 -8.29 3.43 -4.71
CA ILE A 16 -7.20 4.25 -4.15
C ILE A 16 -6.40 4.90 -5.29
N LEU A 17 -5.98 4.11 -6.29
CA LEU A 17 -5.23 4.60 -7.45
C LEU A 17 -6.01 5.62 -8.30
N LYS A 18 -7.34 5.66 -8.20
CA LYS A 18 -8.19 6.65 -8.89
C LYS A 18 -8.37 7.95 -8.10
N SER A 19 -8.00 7.97 -6.81
CA SER A 19 -8.14 9.12 -5.92
C SER A 19 -6.88 9.24 -5.07
N LEU A 20 -5.72 9.35 -5.73
CA LEU A 20 -4.41 9.40 -5.06
C LEU A 20 -4.24 10.65 -4.20
N ASP A 21 -4.95 11.73 -4.52
CA ASP A 21 -4.98 12.97 -3.73
C ASP A 21 -5.53 12.75 -2.31
N ASP A 22 -6.39 11.74 -2.13
CA ASP A 22 -6.99 11.36 -0.85
C ASP A 22 -6.17 10.28 -0.12
N PHE A 23 -5.08 9.80 -0.73
CA PHE A 23 -4.22 8.76 -0.18
C PHE A 23 -2.94 9.36 0.42
N HIS A 24 -2.67 9.01 1.66
CA HIS A 24 -1.47 9.42 2.37
C HIS A 24 -0.77 8.21 2.99
N ALA A 25 0.56 8.23 3.01
CA ALA A 25 1.37 7.20 3.62
C ALA A 25 2.56 7.83 4.33
N ASP A 26 2.63 7.60 5.64
CA ASP A 26 3.71 8.09 6.49
C ASP A 26 4.71 6.97 6.76
N LEU A 27 5.98 7.20 6.47
CA LEU A 27 7.03 6.22 6.74
C LEU A 27 7.18 6.05 8.26
N ARG A 28 6.95 4.83 8.72
CA ARG A 28 7.08 4.47 10.14
C ARG A 28 8.43 3.85 10.46
N THR A 29 8.90 2.96 9.60
CA THR A 29 10.16 2.24 9.82
C THR A 29 10.76 1.83 8.49
N GLU A 30 12.08 1.97 8.37
CA GLU A 30 12.88 1.43 7.28
C GLU A 30 13.94 0.51 7.86
N THR A 31 14.15 -0.65 7.25
CA THR A 31 15.19 -1.61 7.64
C THR A 31 15.80 -2.21 6.40
N GLU A 32 17.13 -2.24 6.35
CA GLU A 32 17.89 -2.92 5.31
C GLU A 32 18.39 -4.27 5.83
N ASP A 33 18.11 -5.35 5.10
CA ASP A 33 18.67 -6.68 5.37
C ASP A 33 19.08 -7.35 4.06
N LYS A 34 20.35 -7.76 3.97
CA LYS A 34 20.91 -8.52 2.83
C LYS A 34 20.62 -7.90 1.45
N GLY A 35 20.71 -6.57 1.33
CA GLY A 35 20.47 -5.83 0.09
C GLY A 35 18.99 -5.59 -0.22
N LYS A 36 18.07 -5.97 0.67
CA LYS A 36 16.65 -5.66 0.59
C LYS A 36 16.30 -4.54 1.56
N ILE A 37 15.50 -3.59 1.10
CA ILE A 37 15.01 -2.49 1.92
C ILE A 37 13.53 -2.75 2.21
N SER A 38 13.21 -2.97 3.49
CA SER A 38 11.85 -3.12 3.99
C SER A 38 11.38 -1.81 4.59
N ARG A 39 10.32 -1.24 4.03
CA ARG A 39 9.66 -0.02 4.51
C ARG A 39 8.27 -0.34 5.00
N VAL A 40 7.93 0.14 6.19
CA VAL A 40 6.59 0.05 6.77
C VAL A 40 6.05 1.46 6.86
N TYR A 41 4.88 1.65 6.26
CA TYR A 41 4.14 2.90 6.27
C TYR A 41 2.86 2.73 7.08
N ASP A 42 2.44 3.77 7.79
CA ASP A 42 1.04 3.91 8.20
C ASP A 42 0.32 4.63 7.06
N PHE A 43 -0.76 4.06 6.52
CA PHE A 43 -1.50 4.67 5.42
C PHE A 43 -2.88 5.18 5.87
N PHE A 44 -3.35 6.20 5.19
CA PHE A 44 -4.63 6.84 5.39
C PHE A 44 -5.30 7.09 4.04
N TYR A 45 -6.57 6.71 3.91
CA TYR A 45 -7.40 6.96 2.74
C TYR A 45 -8.84 7.18 3.18
N GLU A 46 -9.36 8.38 2.97
CA GLU A 46 -10.66 8.82 3.50
C GLU A 46 -10.80 8.47 5.01
N ASN A 47 -11.68 7.51 5.33
CA ASN A 47 -12.00 7.04 6.69
C ASN A 47 -11.42 5.64 6.97
N ILE A 48 -10.44 5.22 6.17
CA ILE A 48 -9.77 3.92 6.26
C ILE A 48 -8.28 4.18 6.51
N ASN A 49 -7.71 3.41 7.41
CA ASN A 49 -6.28 3.43 7.69
C ASN A 49 -5.75 2.00 7.82
N GLY A 50 -4.44 1.89 8.00
CA GLY A 50 -3.78 0.64 8.27
C GLY A 50 -2.29 0.74 8.03
N THR A 51 -1.64 -0.39 7.74
CA THR A 51 -0.20 -0.43 7.45
C THR A 51 0.06 -0.88 6.02
N PHE A 52 1.09 -0.31 5.40
CA PHE A 52 1.57 -0.72 4.09
C PHE A 52 3.04 -1.11 4.19
N THR A 53 3.32 -2.40 4.02
CA THR A 53 4.70 -2.91 4.00
C THR A 53 5.15 -3.08 2.56
N ILE A 54 6.28 -2.47 2.22
CA ILE A 54 6.91 -2.54 0.90
C ILE A 54 8.34 -3.03 1.09
N VAL A 55 8.72 -4.12 0.43
CA VAL A 55 10.10 -4.61 0.38
C VAL A 55 10.61 -4.47 -1.04
N THR A 56 11.72 -3.75 -1.19
CA THR A 56 12.41 -3.56 -2.46
C THR A 56 13.75 -4.29 -2.48
N ASN A 57 14.11 -4.84 -3.64
CA ASN A 57 15.45 -5.35 -3.92
C ASN A 57 15.98 -4.55 -5.11
N GLY A 58 16.86 -3.58 -4.84
CA GLY A 58 17.17 -2.52 -5.82
C GLY A 58 15.94 -1.69 -6.18
N GLU A 59 15.64 -1.58 -7.47
CA GLU A 59 14.49 -0.82 -7.99
C GLU A 59 13.19 -1.65 -8.03
N GLU A 60 13.25 -2.96 -7.81
CA GLU A 60 12.09 -3.84 -7.90
C GLU A 60 11.36 -3.98 -6.57
N VAL A 61 10.03 -3.80 -6.60
CA VAL A 61 9.15 -4.18 -5.49
C VAL A 61 8.99 -5.71 -5.48
N GLU A 62 9.62 -6.39 -4.52
CA GLU A 62 9.47 -7.82 -4.33
C GLU A 62 8.23 -8.16 -3.49
N ILE A 63 7.96 -7.37 -2.45
CA ILE A 63 6.83 -7.56 -1.54
C ILE A 63 6.07 -6.25 -1.40
N ALA A 64 4.75 -6.33 -1.50
CA ALA A 64 3.85 -5.25 -1.17
C ALA A 64 2.64 -5.84 -0.45
N VAL A 65 2.40 -5.41 0.79
CA VAL A 65 1.33 -5.91 1.65
C VAL A 65 0.62 -4.74 2.34
N LEU A 66 -0.62 -4.50 1.97
CA LEU A 66 -1.49 -3.49 2.56
C LEU A 66 -2.43 -4.17 3.56
N ASN A 67 -2.20 -3.94 4.85
CA ASN A 67 -3.07 -4.38 5.94
C ASN A 67 -4.03 -3.26 6.29
N ILE A 68 -5.29 -3.42 5.94
CA ILE A 68 -6.36 -2.47 6.26
C ILE A 68 -6.87 -2.77 7.67
N SER A 69 -7.07 -1.74 8.50
CA SER A 69 -7.50 -1.88 9.90
C SER A 69 -8.80 -2.68 10.11
N ASN A 70 -9.59 -2.89 9.06
CA ASN A 70 -10.78 -3.74 9.08
C ASN A 70 -10.46 -5.26 8.92
N GLY A 71 -9.20 -5.66 9.06
CA GLY A 71 -8.75 -7.05 9.00
C GLY A 71 -8.49 -7.60 7.59
N LYS A 72 -8.53 -6.76 6.56
CA LYS A 72 -8.24 -7.17 5.18
C LYS A 72 -6.76 -7.00 4.85
N ILE A 73 -6.21 -8.00 4.16
CA ILE A 73 -4.83 -8.00 3.70
C ILE A 73 -4.82 -8.07 2.18
N ILE A 74 -4.23 -7.08 1.52
CA ILE A 74 -4.03 -7.04 0.08
C ILE A 74 -2.55 -7.21 -0.20
N ASN A 75 -2.18 -8.09 -1.11
CA ASN A 75 -0.80 -8.36 -1.48
C ASN A 75 -0.66 -8.72 -2.97
N LEU A 76 0.57 -8.88 -3.45
CA LEU A 76 0.85 -9.17 -4.86
C LEU A 76 0.17 -10.44 -5.39
N HIS A 77 -0.19 -11.39 -4.52
CA HIS A 77 -0.85 -12.64 -4.93
C HIS A 77 -2.34 -12.42 -5.19
N ASN A 78 -2.99 -11.48 -4.50
CA ASN A 78 -4.45 -11.27 -4.59
C ASN A 78 -4.86 -10.04 -5.41
N ASP A 79 -4.01 -9.01 -5.54
CA ASP A 79 -4.23 -7.89 -6.45
C ASP A 79 -2.90 -7.33 -6.97
N LEU A 80 -2.57 -7.60 -8.23
CA LEU A 80 -1.33 -7.13 -8.87
C LEU A 80 -1.23 -5.59 -8.94
N ASN A 81 -2.35 -4.85 -8.82
CA ASN A 81 -2.30 -3.39 -8.81
C ASN A 81 -1.62 -2.84 -7.55
N ILE A 82 -1.45 -3.63 -6.49
CA ILE A 82 -0.75 -3.18 -5.28
C ILE A 82 0.71 -2.81 -5.58
N ARG A 83 1.32 -3.40 -6.62
CA ARG A 83 2.64 -3.00 -7.11
C ARG A 83 2.67 -1.53 -7.53
N LYS A 84 1.67 -1.10 -8.30
CA LYS A 84 1.55 0.30 -8.75
C LYS A 84 1.34 1.25 -7.57
N LEU A 85 0.57 0.84 -6.57
CA LEU A 85 0.41 1.62 -5.35
C LEU A 85 1.72 1.71 -4.55
N ALA A 86 2.47 0.61 -4.45
CA ALA A 86 3.78 0.61 -3.81
C ALA A 86 4.76 1.54 -4.51
N GLU A 87 4.85 1.47 -5.83
CA GLU A 87 5.68 2.38 -6.64
C GLU A 87 5.27 3.85 -6.47
N TYR A 88 3.96 4.14 -6.38
CA TYR A 88 3.48 5.49 -6.09
C TYR A 88 3.95 5.97 -4.72
N VAL A 89 3.80 5.16 -3.68
CA VAL A 89 4.23 5.50 -2.32
C VAL A 89 5.71 5.78 -2.29
N LEU A 90 6.54 4.87 -2.81
CA LEU A 90 8.00 5.03 -2.85
C LEU A 90 8.48 6.30 -3.57
N LYS A 91 7.70 6.81 -4.52
CA LYS A 91 8.03 8.05 -5.26
C LYS A 91 7.56 9.32 -4.58
N ASN A 92 6.59 9.24 -3.66
CA ASN A 92 5.92 10.39 -3.05
C ASN A 92 6.05 10.44 -1.52
N SER A 93 6.72 9.45 -0.90
CA SER A 93 7.03 9.38 0.52
C SER A 93 8.40 9.95 0.86
#